data_AF-A0A932C590-F1
#
_entry.id   AF-A0A932C590-F1
#
_cell.length_a   1.000
_cell.length_b   1.000
_cell.length_c   1.000
_cell.angle_alpha   90.00
_cell.angle_beta   90.00
_cell.angle_gamma   90.00
#
_symmetry.space_group_name_H-M   'P 1'
#
loop_
_entity.id
_entity.type
_entity.pdbx_description
1 polymer ?
#
loop_
_entity_poly.entity_id
_entity_poly.type
_entity_poly.pdbx_seq_one_letter_code
_entity_poly.pdbx_strand_id
1 'polypeptide(L)'
;MSTILLLCASNIFMTFAWYGHLKFMHDKPLWVAILISWGIAFFEYCLMVPANRLGYGQWSGYQLKIIQEVITLVVFAGFAWLVLGEKLRWNYAVSLGLIALAVWFAFGVNRPAAPAA
;
A
#
# COMPACT_ATOMS: atom_id res chain seq x y z
N MET A 1 -4.25 -15.78 6.30
CA MET A 1 -2.87 -15.30 6.03
C MET A 1 -2.64 -14.94 4.57
N SER A 2 -3.28 -15.61 3.61
CA SER A 2 -3.12 -15.33 2.18
C SER A 2 -3.45 -13.88 1.76
N THR A 3 -4.46 -13.24 2.37
CA THR A 3 -4.83 -11.85 2.09
C THR A 3 -3.69 -10.86 2.33
N ILE A 4 -3.01 -10.94 3.48
CA ILE A 4 -1.94 -9.98 3.82
C ILE A 4 -0.77 -10.12 2.85
N LEU A 5 -0.39 -11.35 2.49
CA LEU A 5 0.68 -11.58 1.50
C LEU A 5 0.32 -11.02 0.13
N LEU A 6 -0.91 -11.20 -0.33
CA LEU A 6 -1.38 -10.64 -1.60
C LEU A 6 -1.43 -9.11 -1.55
N LEU A 7 -1.88 -8.51 -0.43
CA LEU A 7 -1.87 -7.06 -0.24
C LEU A 7 -0.45 -6.48 -0.22
N CYS A 8 0.51 -7.18 0.41
CA CYS A 8 1.92 -6.80 0.39
C CYS A 8 2.49 -6.86 -1.04
N ALA A 9 2.23 -7.96 -1.75
CA ALA A 9 2.70 -8.12 -3.13
C ALA A 9 2.10 -7.05 -4.05
N SER A 10 0.79 -6.77 -3.97
CA SER A 10 0.16 -5.73 -4.80
C SER A 10 0.73 -4.34 -4.44
N ASN A 11 0.96 -4.03 -3.16
CA ASN A 11 1.54 -2.74 -2.79
C ASN A 11 2.94 -2.49 -3.35
N ILE A 12 3.75 -3.54 -3.53
CA ILE A 12 5.05 -3.42 -4.21
C ILE A 12 4.82 -2.97 -5.65
N PHE A 13 3.96 -3.66 -6.41
CA PHE A 13 3.62 -3.26 -7.78
C PHE A 13 3.04 -1.84 -7.82
N MET A 14 2.16 -1.49 -6.88
CA MET A 14 1.57 -0.15 -6.80
C MET A 14 2.65 0.92 -6.61
N THR A 15 3.59 0.69 -5.70
CA THR A 15 4.67 1.62 -5.41
C THR A 15 5.59 1.81 -6.63
N PHE A 16 5.91 0.74 -7.35
CA PHE A 16 6.67 0.86 -8.60
C PHE A 16 5.89 1.57 -9.71
N ALA A 17 4.59 1.32 -9.84
CA ALA A 17 3.74 2.00 -10.81
C ALA A 17 3.67 3.51 -10.57
N TRP A 18 3.58 3.95 -9.30
CA TRP A 18 3.51 5.37 -8.96
C TRP A 18 4.85 6.08 -8.92
N TYR A 19 5.90 5.44 -8.41
CA TYR A 19 7.17 6.13 -8.11
C TYR A 19 8.37 5.57 -8.86
N GLY A 20 8.30 4.35 -9.41
CA GLY A 20 9.41 3.73 -10.13
C GLY A 20 9.90 4.58 -11.32
N HIS A 21 8.96 5.19 -12.04
CA HIS A 21 9.29 6.04 -13.19
C HIS A 21 10.11 7.28 -12.80
N LEU A 22 10.03 7.76 -11.54
CA LEU A 22 10.82 8.90 -11.06
C LEU A 22 12.32 8.59 -11.03
N LYS A 23 12.69 7.35 -10.73
CA LYS A 23 14.08 6.89 -10.70
C LYS A 23 14.57 6.47 -12.09
N PHE A 24 13.77 5.67 -12.80
CA PHE A 24 14.23 4.91 -13.98
C PHE A 24 13.83 5.54 -15.32
N MET A 25 12.90 6.49 -15.32
CA MET A 25 12.28 7.03 -16.53
C MET A 25 12.14 8.56 -16.48
N HIS A 26 12.97 9.23 -15.67
CA HIS A 26 12.94 10.69 -15.53
C HIS A 26 13.12 11.42 -16.87
N ASP A 27 13.95 10.88 -17.77
CA ASP A 27 14.24 11.48 -19.08
C ASP A 27 13.33 10.95 -20.19
N LYS A 28 12.33 10.11 -19.87
CA LYS A 28 11.39 9.57 -20.84
C LYS A 28 10.17 10.49 -20.97
N PRO A 29 9.53 10.53 -22.15
CA PRO A 29 8.27 11.25 -22.32
C PRO A 29 7.20 10.76 -21.33
N LEU A 30 6.39 11.68 -20.81
CA LEU A 30 5.35 11.39 -19.82
C LEU A 30 4.40 10.27 -20.25
N TRP A 31 4.03 10.23 -21.54
CA TRP A 31 3.13 9.20 -22.07
C TRP A 31 3.72 7.78 -21.94
N VAL A 32 5.04 7.62 -22.07
CA VAL A 32 5.73 6.33 -21.90
C VAL A 32 5.65 5.88 -20.45
N ALA A 33 5.94 6.81 -19.52
CA ALA A 33 5.83 6.54 -18.08
C ALA A 33 4.40 6.11 -17.71
N ILE A 34 3.38 6.84 -18.19
CA ILE A 34 1.97 6.52 -17.94
C ILE A 34 1.61 5.11 -18.45
N LEU A 35 1.98 4.77 -19.69
CA LEU A 35 1.65 3.46 -20.26
C LEU A 35 2.33 2.30 -19.51
N ILE A 36 3.59 2.47 -19.12
CA ILE A 36 4.29 1.44 -18.33
C ILE A 36 3.69 1.32 -16.94
N SER A 37 3.40 2.44 -16.27
CA SER A 37 2.72 2.46 -14.98
C SER A 37 1.36 1.77 -15.02
N TRP A 38 0.59 1.96 -16.09
CA TRP A 38 -0.67 1.23 -16.32
C TRP A 38 -0.45 -0.27 -16.48
N GLY A 39 0.57 -0.68 -17.24
CA GLY A 39 0.94 -2.09 -17.38
C GLY A 39 1.28 -2.74 -16.03
N ILE A 40 1.99 -2.03 -15.16
CA ILE A 40 2.31 -2.50 -13.81
C ILE A 40 1.06 -2.55 -12.93
N ALA A 41 0.21 -1.51 -12.97
CA ALA A 41 -1.02 -1.43 -12.20
C ALA A 41 -2.00 -2.57 -12.55
N PHE A 42 -2.01 -3.06 -13.79
CA PHE A 42 -2.81 -4.23 -14.15
C PHE A 42 -2.50 -5.46 -13.29
N PHE A 43 -1.21 -5.79 -13.11
CA PHE A 43 -0.79 -6.93 -12.26
C PHE A 43 -1.09 -6.69 -10.78
N GLU A 44 -0.97 -5.44 -10.34
CA GLU A 44 -1.39 -5.02 -9.00
C GLU A 44 -2.87 -5.38 -8.75
N TYR A 45 -3.76 -5.03 -9.68
CA TYR A 45 -5.19 -5.33 -9.56
C TYR A 45 -5.47 -6.85 -9.53
N CYS A 46 -4.71 -7.64 -10.28
CA CYS A 46 -4.82 -9.11 -10.25
C CYS A 46 -4.54 -9.70 -8.86
N LEU A 47 -3.82 -8.99 -7.99
CA LEU A 47 -3.53 -9.41 -6.61
C LEU A 47 -4.46 -8.74 -5.60
N MET A 48 -4.70 -7.44 -5.76
CA MET A 48 -5.52 -6.63 -4.86
C MET A 48 -6.98 -7.08 -4.83
N VAL A 49 -7.57 -7.37 -6.00
CA VAL A 49 -8.99 -7.76 -6.08
C VAL A 49 -9.25 -9.10 -5.37
N PRO A 50 -8.48 -10.18 -5.63
CA PRO A 50 -8.61 -11.42 -4.86
C PRO A 50 -8.30 -11.25 -3.37
N ALA A 51 -7.28 -10.45 -3.01
CA ALA A 51 -6.93 -10.22 -1.61
C ALA A 51 -8.10 -9.65 -0.81
N ASN A 52 -8.72 -8.59 -1.34
CA ASN A 52 -9.87 -7.95 -0.70
C ASN A 52 -11.09 -8.87 -0.68
N ARG A 53 -11.38 -9.59 -1.77
CA ARG A 53 -12.50 -10.54 -1.80
C ARG A 53 -12.34 -11.69 -0.81
N LEU A 54 -11.13 -12.23 -0.66
CA LEU A 54 -10.84 -13.30 0.30
C LEU A 54 -10.80 -12.80 1.75
N GLY A 55 -10.42 -11.54 1.97
CA GLY A 55 -10.38 -10.93 3.30
C GLY A 55 -11.74 -10.43 3.77
N TYR A 56 -12.62 -10.03 2.84
CA TYR A 56 -13.95 -9.54 3.13
C TYR A 56 -14.81 -10.69 3.68
N GLY A 57 -15.33 -10.51 4.89
CA GLY A 57 -16.01 -11.56 5.67
C GLY A 57 -15.25 -11.96 6.94
N GLN A 58 -13.91 -11.94 6.91
CA GLN A 58 -13.09 -12.01 8.14
C GLN A 58 -12.82 -10.62 8.72
N TRP A 59 -12.63 -9.64 7.83
CA TRP A 59 -12.47 -8.24 8.18
C TRP A 59 -13.56 -7.40 7.52
N SER A 60 -13.89 -6.26 8.15
CA SER A 60 -14.73 -5.26 7.48
C SER A 60 -13.94 -4.56 6.36
N GLY A 61 -14.64 -3.95 5.40
CA GLY A 61 -13.99 -3.16 4.35
C GLY A 61 -13.10 -2.04 4.91
N TYR A 62 -13.50 -1.45 6.04
CA TYR A 62 -12.71 -0.43 6.74
C TYR A 62 -11.40 -1.00 7.29
N GLN A 63 -11.46 -2.16 7.93
CA GLN A 63 -10.27 -2.84 8.45
C GLN A 63 -9.31 -3.26 7.33
N LEU A 64 -9.82 -3.80 6.23
CA LEU A 64 -9.02 -4.15 5.05
C LEU A 64 -8.31 -2.92 4.48
N LYS A 65 -9.01 -1.80 4.38
CA LYS A 65 -8.41 -0.55 3.89
C LYS A 65 -7.30 -0.07 4.81
N ILE A 66 -7.48 -0.13 6.13
CA ILE A 66 -6.42 0.28 7.06
C ILE A 66 -5.22 -0.66 7.02
N ILE A 67 -5.44 -1.99 6.92
CA ILE A 67 -4.35 -2.94 6.70
C ILE A 67 -3.57 -2.56 5.43
N GLN A 68 -4.29 -2.24 4.36
CA GLN A 68 -3.69 -1.85 3.09
C GLN A 68 -2.88 -0.55 3.21
N GLU A 69 -3.37 0.47 3.91
CA GLU A 69 -2.65 1.73 4.15
C GLU A 69 -1.37 1.52 4.97
N VAL A 70 -1.43 0.68 6.01
CA VAL A 70 -0.24 0.32 6.80
C VAL A 70 0.81 -0.35 5.91
N ILE A 71 0.38 -1.31 5.08
CA ILE A 71 1.27 -1.99 4.13
C ILE A 71 1.85 -0.98 3.13
N THR A 72 1.03 -0.08 2.59
CA THR A 72 1.47 0.96 1.65
C THR A 72 2.57 1.82 2.24
N LEU A 73 2.39 2.29 3.46
CA LEU A 73 3.37 3.16 4.11
C LEU A 73 4.67 2.44 4.42
N VAL A 74 4.60 1.18 4.86
CA VAL A 74 5.80 0.35 5.11
C VAL A 74 6.55 0.09 3.81
N VAL A 75 5.86 -0.33 2.76
CA VAL A 75 6.46 -0.59 1.44
C VAL A 75 7.04 0.69 0.85
N PHE A 76 6.31 1.81 0.94
CA PHE A 76 6.77 3.10 0.45
C PHE A 76 7.98 3.62 1.23
N ALA A 77 8.02 3.49 2.56
CA ALA A 77 9.19 3.88 3.35
C ALA A 77 10.44 3.08 2.94
N GLY A 78 10.28 1.77 2.72
CA GLY A 78 11.35 0.92 2.18
C GLY A 78 11.78 1.35 0.77
N PHE A 79 10.83 1.65 -0.11
CA PHE A 79 11.10 2.13 -1.47
C PHE A 79 11.81 3.48 -1.48
N ALA A 80 11.37 4.43 -0.66
CA ALA A 80 11.99 5.76 -0.55
C ALA A 80 13.45 5.63 -0.10
N TRP A 81 13.73 4.74 0.87
CA TRP A 81 15.08 4.50 1.34
C TRP A 81 15.95 3.75 0.33
N LEU A 82 15.46 2.65 -0.24
CA LEU A 82 16.24 1.75 -1.11
C LEU A 82 16.34 2.24 -2.56
N VAL A 83 15.23 2.70 -3.12
CA VAL A 83 15.14 3.09 -4.53
C VAL A 83 15.42 4.57 -4.67
N LEU A 84 14.73 5.45 -3.95
CA LEU A 84 14.93 6.91 -4.09
C LEU A 84 16.19 7.41 -3.37
N GLY A 85 16.68 6.69 -2.36
CA GLY A 85 17.84 7.09 -1.55
C GLY A 85 17.51 8.17 -0.52
N GLU A 86 16.23 8.37 -0.23
CA GLU A 86 15.77 9.34 0.75
C GLU A 86 16.00 8.83 2.18
N LYS A 87 16.72 9.61 3.00
CA LYS A 87 16.99 9.26 4.39
C LYS A 87 15.77 9.58 5.26
N LEU A 88 15.45 8.67 6.18
CA LEU A 88 14.39 8.88 7.15
C LEU A 88 14.76 10.06 8.07
N ARG A 89 13.99 11.15 7.98
CA ARG A 89 14.12 12.32 8.85
C ARG A 89 13.23 12.18 10.08
N TRP A 90 13.54 12.90 11.15
CA TRP A 90 12.80 12.85 12.41
C TRP A 90 11.31 13.16 12.25
N ASN A 91 10.97 14.14 11.41
CA ASN A 91 9.59 14.46 11.10
C ASN A 91 8.82 13.29 10.47
N TYR A 92 9.47 12.46 9.63
CA TYR A 92 8.85 11.25 9.09
C TYR A 92 8.62 10.19 10.16
N ALA A 93 9.53 10.05 11.12
CA ALA A 93 9.34 9.14 12.25
C ALA A 93 8.13 9.55 13.12
N VAL A 94 7.96 10.85 13.39
CA VAL A 94 6.79 11.37 14.10
C VAL A 94 5.51 11.11 13.31
N SER A 95 5.50 11.36 12.00
CA SER A 95 4.35 11.06 11.15
C SER A 95 3.97 9.58 11.17
N LEU A 96 4.95 8.66 11.11
CA LEU A 96 4.71 7.22 11.23
C LEU A 96 4.11 6.85 12.61
N GLY A 97 4.56 7.51 13.68
CA GLY A 97 3.98 7.33 15.02
C GLY A 97 2.50 7.73 15.10
N LEU A 98 2.13 8.86 14.48
CA LEU A 98 0.73 9.29 14.41
C LEU A 98 -0.14 8.34 13.59
N ILE A 99 0.41 7.73 12.54
CA ILE A 99 -0.30 6.73 11.76
C ILE A 99 -0.51 5.44 12.56
N ALA A 100 0.49 5.01 13.34
CA ALA A 100 0.33 3.88 14.24
C ALA A 100 -0.79 4.11 15.27
N LEU A 101 -0.94 5.35 15.77
CA LEU A 101 -2.05 5.72 16.63
C LEU A 101 -3.41 5.60 15.92
N ALA A 102 -3.51 6.04 14.65
CA ALA A 102 -4.73 5.90 13.85
C ALA A 102 -5.12 4.41 13.67
N VAL A 103 -4.13 3.53 13.45
CA VAL A 103 -4.34 2.07 13.39
C VAL A 103 -4.86 1.55 14.73
N TRP A 104 -4.28 1.97 15.85
CA TRP A 104 -4.74 1.57 17.18
C TRP A 104 -6.21 1.94 17.40
N PHE A 105 -6.64 3.15 17.02
CA PHE A 105 -8.04 3.53 17.12
C PHE A 105 -8.96 2.65 16.27
N ALA A 106 -8.56 2.32 15.04
CA ALA A 106 -9.37 1.52 14.13
C ALA A 106 -9.57 0.06 14.57
N PHE A 107 -8.62 -0.51 15.32
CA PHE A 107 -8.66 -1.93 15.72
C PHE A 107 -8.88 -2.15 17.22
N GLY A 108 -8.44 -1.21 18.05
CA GLY A 108 -8.43 -1.31 19.51
C GLY A 108 -9.65 -0.69 20.21
N VAL A 109 -10.36 0.23 19.56
CA VAL A 109 -11.55 0.89 20.12
C VAL A 109 -12.80 0.36 19.43
N ASN A 110 -13.70 -0.29 20.19
CA ASN A 110 -15.02 -0.77 19.75
C ASN A 110 -15.02 -1.46 18.38
N ARG A 111 -14.50 -2.70 18.29
CA ARG A 111 -14.56 -3.51 17.07
C ARG A 111 -16.00 -3.58 16.55
N PRO A 112 -16.30 -2.98 15.38
CA PRO A 112 -17.58 -3.21 14.74
C PRO A 112 -17.67 -4.70 14.39
N ALA A 113 -18.81 -5.32 14.66
CA ALA A 113 -19.08 -6.68 14.19
C ALA A 113 -18.88 -6.71 12.67
N ALA A 114 -18.24 -7.76 12.15
CA ALA A 114 -18.12 -7.95 10.71
C ALA A 114 -19.54 -7.93 10.11
N PRO A 115 -19.80 -7.17 9.04
CA PRO A 115 -21.10 -7.21 8.38
C PRO A 115 -21.38 -8.65 7.95
N ALA A 116 -22.59 -9.13 8.23
CA ALA A 116 -23.04 -10.44 7.77
C ALA A 116 -22.93 -10.47 6.23
N ALA A 117 -22.19 -11.46 5.72
CA ALA A 117 -22.01 -11.69 4.29
C ALA A 117 -23.32 -12.12 3.63
#